data_AF-A0AAW7YES5-F1
#
_entry.id   AF-A0AAW7YES5-F1
#
_cell.length_a   1.000
_cell.length_b   1.000
_cell.length_c   1.000
_cell.angle_alpha   90.00
_cell.angle_beta   90.00
_cell.angle_gamma   90.00
#
_symmetry.space_group_name_H-M   'P 1'
#
loop_
_entity.id
_entity.type
_entity.pdbx_description
1 polymer ?
#
loop_
_entity_poly.entity_id
_entity_poly.type
_entity_poly.pdbx_seq_one_letter_code
_entity_poly.pdbx_strand_id
1 'polypeptide(L)'
;MSESYLEIQLDKQPIELCKLLKIADLVAGGGEAKVVISEGYVLLNGEVEYQKRKKVYHDDIVEFNGERIQVVINEELSEDDVFDYVPNEIITTAEDLNENTQSVSTKSSKNEVKAAVPTVDGTARLSKRKPISF
;
A
#
# COMPACT_ATOMS: atom_id res chain seq x y z
N MET A 1 -16.07 -25.36 -22.32
CA MET A 1 -16.59 -23.98 -22.45
C MET A 1 -15.37 -23.10 -22.57
N SER A 2 -15.28 -22.30 -23.62
CA SER A 2 -14.14 -21.40 -23.81
C SER A 2 -14.37 -20.18 -22.93
N GLU A 3 -13.55 -19.99 -21.91
CA GLU A 3 -13.56 -18.75 -21.13
C GLU A 3 -13.02 -17.62 -22.01
N SER A 4 -13.77 -16.52 -22.12
CA SER A 4 -13.37 -15.36 -22.92
C SER A 4 -12.76 -14.32 -21.99
N TYR A 5 -11.51 -13.95 -22.24
CA TYR A 5 -10.77 -12.95 -21.49
C TYR A 5 -10.53 -11.72 -22.37
N LEU A 6 -10.65 -10.53 -21.77
CA LEU A 6 -10.22 -9.28 -22.37
C LEU A 6 -8.75 -9.04 -22.00
N GLU A 7 -7.86 -9.00 -22.97
CA GLU A 7 -6.44 -8.77 -22.72
C GLU A 7 -6.14 -7.27 -22.62
N ILE A 8 -5.47 -6.86 -21.55
CA ILE A 8 -4.99 -5.48 -21.36
C ILE A 8 -3.48 -5.48 -21.36
N GLN A 9 -2.90 -4.81 -22.36
CA GLN A 9 -1.47 -4.61 -22.45
C GLN A 9 -1.03 -3.43 -21.59
N LEU A 10 -0.03 -3.65 -20.74
CA LEU A 10 0.58 -2.63 -19.90
C LEU A 10 2.06 -2.49 -20.24
N ASP A 11 2.55 -1.24 -20.23
CA ASP A 11 3.96 -0.94 -20.46
C ASP A 11 4.82 -1.08 -19.19
N LYS A 12 4.19 -1.02 -18.00
CA LYS A 12 4.87 -0.99 -16.70
C LYS A 12 4.10 -1.77 -15.63
N GLN A 13 4.81 -2.60 -14.86
CA GLN A 13 4.35 -3.17 -13.59
C GLN A 13 5.16 -2.65 -12.40
N PRO A 14 4.59 -2.66 -11.18
CA PRO A 14 3.22 -3.04 -10.83
C PRO A 14 2.19 -1.94 -11.10
N ILE A 15 0.95 -2.33 -11.40
CA ILE A 15 -0.19 -1.40 -11.51
C ILE A 15 -1.13 -1.54 -10.31
N GLU A 16 -1.80 -0.45 -9.94
CA GLU A 16 -2.84 -0.49 -8.90
C GLU A 16 -4.18 -0.98 -9.49
N LEU A 17 -4.90 -1.85 -8.77
CA LEU A 17 -6.21 -2.39 -9.17
C LEU A 17 -7.22 -1.29 -9.57
N CYS A 18 -7.33 -0.22 -8.79
CA CYS A 18 -8.20 0.91 -9.12
C CYS A 18 -7.82 1.60 -10.44
N LYS A 19 -6.52 1.65 -10.77
CA LYS A 19 -6.04 2.22 -12.03
C LYS A 19 -6.28 1.26 -13.19
N LEU A 20 -6.10 -0.04 -12.97
CA LEU A 20 -6.40 -1.07 -13.95
C LEU A 20 -7.86 -1.00 -14.42
N LEU A 21 -8.83 -0.97 -13.49
CA LEU A 21 -10.26 -0.88 -13.84
C LEU A 21 -10.59 0.35 -14.69
N LYS A 22 -9.89 1.46 -14.46
CA LYS A 22 -10.06 2.67 -15.25
C LYS A 22 -9.47 2.54 -16.66
N ILE A 23 -8.30 1.92 -16.80
CA ILE A 23 -7.66 1.70 -18.11
C ILE A 23 -8.47 0.70 -18.94
N ALA A 24 -9.10 -0.27 -18.26
CA ALA A 24 -10.01 -1.23 -18.85
C ALA A 24 -11.37 -0.65 -19.29
N ASP A 25 -11.62 0.64 -19.05
CA ASP A 25 -12.92 1.29 -19.28
C ASP A 25 -14.13 0.58 -18.64
N LEU A 26 -13.90 -0.22 -17.59
CA LEU A 26 -14.95 -0.92 -16.84
C LEU A 26 -15.76 0.00 -15.93
N VAL A 27 -15.22 1.19 -15.64
CA VAL A 27 -15.82 2.18 -14.74
C VAL A 27 -15.77 3.56 -15.40
N ALA A 28 -16.73 4.42 -15.10
CA ALA A 28 -16.78 5.79 -15.62
C ALA A 28 -15.67 6.68 -15.03
N GLY A 29 -15.10 6.31 -13.87
CA GLY A 29 -13.99 7.06 -13.30
C GLY A 29 -13.32 6.43 -12.08
N GLY A 30 -12.25 7.07 -11.62
CA GLY A 30 -11.47 6.59 -10.47
C GLY A 30 -12.17 6.71 -9.11
N GLY A 31 -13.23 7.52 -9.01
CA GLY A 31 -14.08 7.56 -7.82
C GLY A 31 -14.93 6.30 -7.70
N GLU A 32 -15.59 5.92 -8.79
CA GLU A 32 -16.38 4.70 -8.91
C GLU A 32 -15.53 3.45 -8.68
N ALA A 33 -14.34 3.35 -9.30
CA ALA A 33 -13.38 2.27 -9.06
C ALA A 33 -13.14 2.00 -7.56
N LYS A 34 -12.95 3.07 -6.77
CA LYS A 34 -12.71 2.94 -5.33
C LYS A 34 -13.93 2.44 -4.58
N VAL A 35 -15.12 2.85 -5.01
CA VAL A 35 -16.39 2.43 -4.40
C VAL A 35 -16.62 0.95 -4.70
N VAL A 36 -16.57 0.53 -5.97
CA VAL A 36 -16.85 -0.87 -6.35
C VAL A 36 -15.86 -1.85 -5.73
N ILE A 37 -14.59 -1.47 -5.60
CA ILE A 37 -13.59 -2.28 -4.87
C ILE A 37 -13.91 -2.31 -3.36
N SER A 38 -14.31 -1.18 -2.77
CA SER A 38 -14.68 -1.15 -1.34
C SER A 38 -15.90 -2.00 -1.02
N GLU A 39 -16.83 -2.09 -1.96
CA GLU A 39 -18.07 -2.86 -1.84
C GLU A 39 -17.88 -4.35 -2.16
N GLY A 40 -16.70 -4.75 -2.65
CA GLY A 40 -16.36 -6.15 -2.91
C GLY A 40 -16.95 -6.70 -4.21
N TYR A 41 -17.20 -5.85 -5.20
CA TYR A 41 -17.69 -6.28 -6.52
C TYR A 41 -16.58 -6.76 -7.47
N VAL A 42 -15.33 -6.64 -7.06
CA VAL A 42 -14.16 -6.94 -7.89
C VAL A 42 -13.48 -8.19 -7.33
N LEU A 43 -13.20 -9.15 -8.21
CA LEU A 43 -12.44 -10.34 -7.89
C LEU A 43 -11.06 -10.26 -8.56
N LEU A 44 -10.03 -10.64 -7.82
CA LEU A 44 -8.68 -10.81 -8.31
C LEU A 44 -8.32 -12.29 -8.14
N ASN A 45 -8.03 -12.98 -9.25
CA ASN A 45 -7.71 -14.41 -9.28
C ASN A 45 -8.79 -15.29 -8.59
N GLY A 46 -10.06 -14.89 -8.72
CA GLY A 46 -11.21 -15.58 -8.14
C GLY A 46 -11.51 -15.24 -6.67
N GLU A 47 -10.73 -14.38 -6.03
CA GLU A 47 -10.96 -13.92 -4.66
C GLU A 47 -11.45 -12.46 -4.64
N VAL A 48 -12.44 -12.16 -3.78
CA VAL A 48 -12.94 -10.79 -3.62
C VAL A 48 -11.87 -9.91 -2.98
N GLU A 49 -11.50 -8.81 -3.65
CA GLU A 49 -10.46 -7.89 -3.20
C GLU A 49 -11.06 -6.54 -2.79
N TYR A 50 -10.64 -6.04 -1.62
CA TYR A 50 -11.12 -4.76 -1.05
C TYR A 50 -10.07 -3.64 -1.08
N GLN A 51 -8.84 -3.99 -1.47
CA GLN A 51 -7.70 -3.07 -1.53
C GLN A 51 -7.64 -2.35 -2.87
N LYS A 52 -8.08 -1.10 -2.89
CA LYS A 52 -8.05 -0.18 -4.04
C LYS A 52 -6.68 -0.06 -4.72
N ARG A 53 -5.62 -0.09 -3.91
CA ARG A 53 -4.22 0.01 -4.36
C ARG A 53 -3.50 -1.33 -4.29
N LYS A 54 -4.24 -2.44 -4.38
CA LYS A 54 -3.63 -3.76 -4.56
C LYS A 54 -2.76 -3.71 -5.81
N LYS A 55 -1.52 -4.19 -5.69
CA LYS A 55 -0.62 -4.32 -6.83
C LYS A 55 -1.06 -5.53 -7.64
N VAL A 56 -1.26 -5.31 -8.93
CA VAL A 56 -1.60 -6.30 -9.94
C VAL A 56 -0.39 -6.45 -10.86
N TYR A 57 -0.11 -7.68 -11.24
CA TYR A 57 1.07 -8.09 -12.02
C TYR A 57 0.64 -8.76 -13.33
N HIS A 58 1.63 -9.09 -14.17
CA HIS A 58 1.40 -9.89 -15.36
C HIS A 58 0.67 -11.21 -15.02
N ASP A 59 -0.24 -11.62 -15.91
CA ASP A 59 -1.11 -12.80 -15.84
C ASP A 59 -2.15 -12.81 -14.72
N ASP A 60 -2.26 -11.75 -13.92
CA ASP A 60 -3.38 -11.61 -12.99
C ASP A 60 -4.70 -11.49 -13.77
N ILE A 61 -5.74 -12.14 -13.23
CA ILE A 61 -7.09 -12.13 -13.78
C ILE A 61 -7.98 -11.27 -12.87
N VAL A 62 -8.57 -10.23 -13.43
CA VAL A 62 -9.53 -9.37 -12.75
C VAL A 62 -10.93 -9.61 -13.30
N GLU A 63 -11.89 -9.88 -12.43
CA GLU A 63 -13.29 -10.04 -12.79
C GLU A 63 -14.14 -8.94 -12.15
N PHE A 64 -14.96 -8.30 -12.98
CA PHE A 64 -15.91 -7.27 -12.56
C PHE A 64 -17.11 -7.26 -13.50
N ASN A 65 -18.32 -7.21 -12.95
CA ASN A 65 -19.58 -7.14 -13.71
C ASN A 65 -19.74 -8.25 -14.79
N GLY A 66 -19.18 -9.44 -14.54
CA GLY A 66 -19.20 -10.56 -15.49
C GLY A 66 -18.18 -10.48 -16.62
N GLU A 67 -17.37 -9.41 -16.67
CA GLU A 67 -16.22 -9.30 -17.57
C GLU A 67 -14.96 -9.77 -16.87
N ARG A 68 -14.14 -10.55 -17.59
CA ARG A 68 -12.84 -11.05 -17.11
C ARG A 68 -11.73 -10.45 -17.94
N ILE A 69 -10.74 -9.92 -17.24
CA ILE A 69 -9.59 -9.25 -17.83
C ILE A 69 -8.34 -10.03 -17.46
N GLN A 70 -7.45 -10.24 -18.42
CA GLN A 70 -6.11 -10.73 -18.18
C GLN A 70 -5.08 -9.61 -18.41
N VAL A 71 -4.16 -9.46 -17.47
CA VAL A 71 -3.09 -8.45 -17.56
C VAL A 71 -1.90 -9.00 -18.34
N VAL A 72 -1.57 -8.38 -19.46
CA VAL A 72 -0.42 -8.74 -20.30
C VAL A 72 0.61 -7.61 -20.26
N ILE A 73 1.90 -7.95 -20.12
CA ILE A 73 2.98 -6.96 -20.18
C ILE A 73 3.78 -7.10 -21.45
N ASN A 74 4.10 -5.96 -22.05
CA ASN A 74 5.03 -5.90 -23.16
C ASN A 74 6.44 -5.72 -22.58
N GLU A 75 7.23 -6.80 -22.52
CA GLU A 75 8.55 -6.85 -21.87
C GLU A 75 9.67 -6.05 -22.59
N GLU A 76 9.40 -5.45 -23.75
CA GLU A 76 10.41 -4.79 -24.61
C GLU A 76 10.99 -3.46 -24.07
N LEU A 77 10.69 -3.07 -22.82
CA LEU A 77 11.12 -1.79 -22.22
C LEU A 77 11.62 -1.93 -20.76
N SER A 78 12.28 -3.02 -20.40
CA SER A 78 12.97 -3.16 -19.10
C SER A 78 14.49 -3.06 -19.23
N GLU A 79 15.00 -1.87 -19.57
CA GLU A 79 16.45 -1.58 -19.58
C GLU A 79 16.80 -0.31 -18.80
N ASP A 80 16.11 0.01 -17.70
CA ASP A 80 16.49 1.17 -16.86
C ASP A 80 16.24 0.90 -15.36
N ASP A 81 16.80 -0.19 -14.83
CA ASP A 81 17.11 -0.31 -13.40
C ASP A 81 18.51 -0.95 -13.26
N VAL A 82 19.49 -0.33 -13.92
CA VAL A 82 20.90 -0.44 -13.49
C VAL A 82 20.96 0.29 -12.14
N PHE A 83 20.61 -0.42 -11.06
CA PHE A 83 20.94 0.01 -9.72
C PHE A 83 22.44 0.32 -9.68
N ASP A 84 22.79 1.55 -9.31
CA ASP A 84 24.15 1.98 -9.00
C ASP A 84 24.76 1.07 -7.91
N TYR A 85 25.31 -0.05 -8.34
CA TYR A 85 26.22 -0.87 -7.56
C TYR A 85 27.59 -0.23 -7.64
N VAL A 86 27.89 0.67 -6.70
CA VAL A 86 29.28 0.97 -6.35
C VAL A 86 29.65 0.07 -5.17
N PRO A 87 30.47 -0.98 -5.38
CA PRO A 87 31.02 -1.75 -4.28
C PRO A 87 32.08 -0.91 -3.56
N ASN A 88 31.73 -0.33 -2.42
CA ASN A 88 32.72 0.21 -1.50
C ASN A 88 33.23 -0.91 -0.59
N GLU A 89 34.16 -1.71 -1.11
CA GLU A 89 35.25 -2.23 -0.28
C GLU A 89 36.48 -1.40 -0.66
N ILE A 90 37.15 -0.70 0.27
CA ILE A 90 38.26 -1.26 1.05
C ILE A 90 38.37 -0.59 2.44
N ILE A 91 38.87 -1.43 3.35
CA ILE A 91 38.99 -1.41 4.81
C ILE A 91 40.26 -0.65 5.31
N THR A 92 40.24 -0.28 6.61
CA THR A 92 41.36 0.08 7.56
C THR A 92 42.01 1.47 7.40
N THR A 93 42.24 2.27 8.45
CA THR A 93 43.00 1.99 9.70
C THR A 93 42.56 2.86 10.91
N ALA A 94 42.97 2.44 12.10
CA ALA A 94 42.69 2.95 13.44
C ALA A 94 43.17 4.38 13.78
N GLU A 95 42.84 4.80 15.02
CA GLU A 95 43.26 5.98 15.83
C GLU A 95 42.28 7.17 15.82
N ASP A 96 41.92 7.85 16.91
CA ASP A 96 41.80 7.61 18.35
C ASP A 96 41.23 8.93 18.95
N LEU A 97 40.51 8.89 20.09
CA LEU A 97 40.13 10.00 21.01
C LEU A 97 39.01 11.00 20.58
N ASN A 98 38.11 11.53 21.43
CA ASN A 98 37.74 11.35 22.84
C ASN A 98 36.51 12.27 23.16
N GLU A 99 35.57 11.71 23.95
CA GLU A 99 34.57 12.26 24.92
C GLU A 99 33.85 13.61 24.70
N ASN A 100 32.53 13.65 24.91
CA ASN A 100 31.97 13.81 26.27
C ASN A 100 30.44 13.69 26.34
N THR A 101 30.06 12.64 27.08
CA THR A 101 28.94 12.35 28.00
C THR A 101 28.00 13.52 28.43
N GLN A 102 26.80 13.38 29.00
CA GLN A 102 26.02 12.29 29.61
C GLN A 102 24.64 12.86 30.02
N SER A 103 23.60 12.02 30.07
CA SER A 103 22.64 11.86 31.19
C SER A 103 21.33 11.20 30.66
N VAL A 104 21.12 9.89 30.83
CA VAL A 104 20.64 9.16 32.04
C VAL A 104 19.17 9.50 32.34
N SER A 105 18.19 8.60 32.20
CA SER A 105 17.81 7.58 33.20
C SER A 105 16.59 6.80 32.67
N THR A 106 16.63 5.48 32.44
CA THR A 106 16.43 4.31 33.35
C THR A 106 15.01 3.72 33.36
N LYS A 107 14.91 2.51 32.76
CA LYS A 107 14.20 1.28 33.15
C LYS A 107 13.02 1.35 34.15
N SER A 108 11.92 0.63 33.87
CA SER A 108 11.60 -0.67 34.54
C SER A 108 10.19 -1.24 34.19
N SER A 109 10.21 -2.53 33.81
CA SER A 109 9.34 -3.69 34.13
C SER A 109 7.87 -3.59 34.58
N LYS A 110 7.05 -4.48 33.98
CA LYS A 110 5.97 -5.36 34.50
C LYS A 110 5.13 -4.92 35.73
N ASN A 111 3.80 -4.92 35.59
CA ASN A 111 2.91 -5.82 36.36
C ASN A 111 1.42 -5.72 35.97
N GLU A 112 0.75 -6.87 36.07
CA GLU A 112 -0.70 -7.10 36.01
C GLU A 112 -1.43 -6.40 37.17
N VAL A 113 -2.70 -5.97 36.99
CA VAL A 113 -3.90 -6.43 37.75
C VAL A 113 -5.20 -5.66 37.42
N LYS A 114 -6.21 -6.44 37.03
CA LYS A 114 -7.63 -6.50 37.45
C LYS A 114 -8.45 -5.23 37.82
N ALA A 115 -9.65 -5.19 37.21
CA ALA A 115 -10.98 -4.79 37.71
C ALA A 115 -11.40 -3.30 37.73
N ALA A 116 -12.41 -2.96 36.92
CA ALA A 116 -13.75 -2.47 37.33
C ALA A 116 -14.47 -1.70 36.19
N VAL A 117 -15.74 -2.06 35.93
CA VAL A 117 -16.79 -1.37 35.14
C VAL A 117 -17.73 -0.66 36.16
N PRO A 118 -18.65 0.32 35.88
CA PRO A 118 -19.11 1.08 34.69
C PRO A 118 -18.97 2.63 34.88
N THR A 119 -19.40 3.58 34.03
CA THR A 119 -20.78 4.14 33.95
C THR A 119 -20.84 5.36 32.97
N VAL A 120 -21.89 5.36 32.14
CA VAL A 120 -22.69 6.37 31.39
C VAL A 120 -22.25 7.82 31.04
N ASP A 121 -22.71 8.19 29.83
CA ASP A 121 -23.23 9.49 29.33
C ASP A 121 -22.35 10.75 29.21
N GLY A 122 -22.46 11.41 28.04
CA GLY A 122 -22.44 12.87 27.95
C GLY A 122 -21.40 13.54 27.03
N THR A 123 -21.84 13.83 25.79
CA THR A 123 -21.69 15.13 25.06
C THR A 123 -20.32 15.75 24.71
N ALA A 124 -20.19 16.01 23.39
CA ALA A 124 -19.51 17.14 22.72
C ALA A 124 -17.97 17.26 22.77
N ARG A 125 -17.31 16.82 21.68
CA ARG A 125 -15.90 17.18 21.39
C ARG A 125 -15.84 18.55 20.69
N LEU A 126 -15.64 19.63 21.44
CA LEU A 126 -15.22 20.91 20.87
C LEU A 126 -13.77 20.82 20.36
N SER A 127 -13.60 20.99 19.05
CA SER A 127 -12.32 21.09 18.35
C SER A 127 -11.58 22.36 18.79
N LYS A 128 -10.46 22.21 19.50
CA LYS A 128 -9.51 23.30 19.81
C LYS A 128 -8.60 23.53 18.60
N ARG A 129 -8.97 24.49 17.74
CA ARG A 129 -8.05 25.03 16.73
C ARG A 129 -7.06 25.95 17.42
N LYS A 130 -5.76 25.75 17.18
CA LYS A 130 -4.71 26.64 17.71
C LYS A 130 -4.69 27.95 16.89
N PRO A 131 -4.47 29.11 17.53
CA PRO A 131 -4.37 30.38 16.81
C PRO A 131 -3.05 30.47 16.03
N ILE A 132 -3.09 31.13 14.88
CA ILE A 132 -1.94 31.45 14.04
C ILE A 132 -1.26 32.67 14.67
N SER A 133 0.03 32.57 14.98
CA SER A 133 0.84 33.71 15.40
C SER A 133 1.24 34.55 14.18
N PHE A 134 0.96 35.85 14.24
CA PHE A 134 1.49 36.87 13.33
C PHE A 134 2.92 37.25 13.72
#